data_AF-A0A947VA50-F1
#
_entry.id   AF-A0A947VA50-F1
#
_cell.length_a   1.000
_cell.length_b   1.000
_cell.length_c   1.000
_cell.angle_alpha   90.00
_cell.angle_beta   90.00
_cell.angle_gamma   90.00
#
_symmetry.space_group_name_H-M   'P 1'
#
loop_
_entity.id
_entity.type
_entity.pdbx_description
1 polymer ?
#
loop_
_entity_poly.entity_id
_entity_poly.type
_entity_poly.pdbx_seq_one_letter_code
_entity_poly.pdbx_strand_id
1 'polypeptide(L)'
;MAQSSAPTFPGGSKSRVNRAGDNIRNGNASSDDLHVVDEWRAAHRGVLNTFQAILRNRTRDTNITVAQRHKRKRTIFDKLLRLPGMQLARMDDVAGCRLIFKNAKELNSFRAEFLRAHFKHKRRNDLDKYDYIKQPKDTGYRGIHDVYEYDVNSEVGKKLAGLYVEIQYRTLVQHAWATAVEVIGFITESQPKFQKGDKRYEHAMALASEILARAHEGMTGPIPDIQDRDLVAQFLALDNELGLLKTLRGLNAANRAVSAKRNAILIFGSTGDLEVRTFRDAPDALRALFELERELPDRDIVLVRADTSDEVRLAFRNYFSDARDFIRLLEAGCEKLAKPKSATKGVNR
;
A
#
# COMPACT_ATOMS: atom_id res chain seq x y z
N MET A 1 -44.24 -15.62 -21.70
CA MET A 1 -43.81 -14.32 -21.16
C MET A 1 -42.74 -14.59 -20.12
N ALA A 2 -41.46 -14.41 -20.45
CA ALA A 2 -40.37 -14.55 -19.47
C ALA A 2 -40.39 -13.29 -18.58
N GLN A 3 -40.70 -13.46 -17.29
CA GLN A 3 -40.52 -12.41 -16.30
C GLN A 3 -39.02 -12.07 -16.29
N SER A 4 -38.67 -10.92 -16.86
CA SER A 4 -37.38 -10.27 -16.66
C SER A 4 -37.26 -9.99 -15.17
N SER A 5 -36.61 -10.90 -14.43
CA SER A 5 -36.26 -10.65 -13.05
C SER A 5 -35.36 -9.43 -13.03
N ALA A 6 -35.81 -8.40 -12.29
CA ALA A 6 -35.03 -7.17 -12.13
C ALA A 6 -33.59 -7.54 -11.75
N PRO A 7 -32.57 -6.84 -12.30
CA PRO A 7 -31.18 -7.17 -12.01
C PRO A 7 -30.92 -7.13 -10.50
N THR A 8 -30.71 -8.32 -9.91
CA THR A 8 -30.45 -8.48 -8.49
C THR A 8 -29.04 -8.01 -8.16
N PHE A 9 -28.87 -7.29 -7.05
CA PHE A 9 -27.55 -6.86 -6.57
C PHE A 9 -26.66 -8.08 -6.31
N PRO A 10 -25.33 -8.03 -6.54
CA PRO A 10 -24.46 -9.20 -6.39
C PRO A 10 -24.45 -9.71 -4.95
N GLY A 11 -24.71 -11.00 -4.75
CA GLY A 11 -24.98 -11.58 -3.42
C GLY A 11 -26.40 -11.32 -2.90
N GLY A 12 -27.36 -11.04 -3.79
CA GLY A 12 -28.79 -10.88 -3.52
C GLY A 12 -29.20 -9.44 -3.16
N SER A 13 -28.67 -8.88 -2.08
CA SER A 13 -28.99 -7.51 -1.66
C SER A 13 -27.88 -6.92 -0.78
N LYS A 14 -27.83 -5.59 -0.66
CA LYS A 14 -26.89 -4.92 0.27
C LYS A 14 -27.06 -5.42 1.71
N SER A 15 -28.30 -5.69 2.15
CA SER A 15 -28.56 -6.23 3.48
C SER A 15 -28.11 -7.69 3.63
N ARG A 16 -28.30 -8.53 2.61
CA ARG A 16 -27.82 -9.92 2.59
C ARG A 16 -26.29 -9.99 2.68
N VAL A 17 -25.60 -9.13 1.93
CA VAL A 17 -24.13 -9.02 1.95
C VAL A 17 -23.63 -8.50 3.30
N ASN A 18 -24.28 -7.49 3.88
CA ASN A 18 -23.92 -7.00 5.21
C ASN A 18 -24.08 -8.09 6.27
N ARG A 19 -25.20 -8.83 6.27
CA ARG A 19 -25.43 -9.94 7.18
C ARG A 19 -24.36 -11.03 7.04
N ALA A 20 -23.95 -11.38 5.82
CA ALA A 20 -22.83 -12.30 5.62
C ALA A 20 -21.53 -11.78 6.24
N GLY A 21 -21.23 -10.49 6.05
CA GLY A 21 -20.07 -9.84 6.66
C GLY A 21 -20.10 -9.82 8.19
N ASP A 22 -21.27 -9.57 8.79
CA ASP A 22 -21.46 -9.61 10.24
C ASP A 22 -21.30 -11.04 10.77
N ASN A 23 -21.80 -12.05 10.06
CA ASN A 23 -21.62 -13.44 10.45
C ASN A 23 -20.14 -13.88 10.40
N ILE A 24 -19.39 -13.40 9.41
CA ILE A 24 -17.93 -13.61 9.35
C ILE A 24 -17.24 -12.97 10.55
N ARG A 25 -17.60 -11.72 10.89
CA ARG A 25 -17.04 -11.02 12.05
C ARG A 25 -17.27 -11.79 13.35
N ASN A 26 -18.47 -12.36 13.50
CA ASN A 26 -18.88 -13.07 14.71
C ASN A 26 -18.42 -14.55 14.74
N GLY A 27 -17.73 -15.02 13.70
CA GLY A 27 -17.25 -16.41 13.62
C GLY A 27 -18.35 -17.46 13.41
N ASN A 28 -19.54 -17.06 12.95
CA ASN A 28 -20.71 -17.93 12.73
C ASN A 28 -21.17 -17.98 11.26
N ALA A 29 -20.28 -17.64 10.33
CA ALA A 29 -20.57 -17.65 8.88
C ALA A 29 -20.90 -19.05 8.36
N SER A 30 -22.03 -19.16 7.67
CA SER A 30 -22.41 -20.37 6.93
C SER A 30 -21.67 -20.47 5.58
N SER A 31 -21.75 -21.64 4.94
CA SER A 31 -21.24 -21.81 3.56
C SER A 31 -21.93 -20.85 2.57
N ASP A 32 -23.22 -20.60 2.75
CA ASP A 32 -23.99 -19.64 1.94
C ASP A 32 -23.50 -18.19 2.15
N ASP A 33 -23.16 -17.81 3.38
CA ASP A 33 -22.55 -16.49 3.65
C ASP A 33 -21.21 -16.33 2.92
N LEU A 34 -20.37 -17.36 2.93
CA LEU A 34 -19.09 -17.35 2.22
C LEU A 34 -19.28 -17.22 0.70
N HIS A 35 -20.29 -17.91 0.15
CA HIS A 35 -20.64 -17.82 -1.26
C HIS A 35 -21.12 -16.41 -1.65
N VAL A 36 -22.01 -15.82 -0.84
CA VAL A 36 -22.50 -14.43 -1.02
C VAL A 36 -21.35 -13.44 -1.03
N VAL A 37 -20.38 -13.57 -0.12
CA VAL A 37 -19.21 -12.68 -0.11
C VAL A 37 -18.32 -12.89 -1.33
N ASP A 38 -18.13 -14.13 -1.78
CA ASP A 38 -17.32 -14.41 -2.97
C ASP A 38 -17.97 -13.89 -4.25
N GLU A 39 -19.30 -14.04 -4.40
CA GLU A 39 -20.07 -13.49 -5.53
C GLU A 39 -19.99 -11.97 -5.55
N TRP A 40 -20.30 -11.33 -4.42
CA TRP A 40 -20.24 -9.88 -4.27
C TRP A 40 -18.84 -9.32 -4.53
N ARG A 41 -17.80 -9.98 -4.00
CA ARG A 41 -16.40 -9.63 -4.23
C ARG A 41 -16.04 -9.80 -5.71
N ALA A 42 -16.44 -10.90 -6.35
CA ALA A 42 -16.12 -11.16 -7.76
C ALA A 42 -16.74 -10.12 -8.69
N ALA A 43 -17.95 -9.64 -8.37
CA ALA A 43 -18.65 -8.61 -9.14
C ALA A 43 -17.89 -7.28 -9.23
N HIS A 44 -17.07 -6.95 -8.22
CA HIS A 44 -16.21 -5.76 -8.24
C HIS A 44 -15.19 -5.75 -9.38
N ARG A 45 -14.87 -6.91 -9.98
CA ARG A 45 -14.01 -6.98 -11.17
C ARG A 45 -14.58 -6.22 -12.35
N GLY A 46 -15.91 -6.25 -12.55
CA GLY A 46 -16.57 -5.51 -13.64
C GLY A 46 -16.47 -3.98 -13.45
N VAL A 47 -16.65 -3.52 -12.21
CA VAL A 47 -16.47 -2.12 -11.81
C VAL A 47 -15.03 -1.68 -12.05
N LEU A 48 -14.06 -2.49 -11.58
CA LEU A 48 -12.63 -2.23 -11.70
C LEU A 48 -12.16 -2.14 -13.16
N ASN A 49 -12.67 -3.02 -14.04
CA ASN A 49 -12.37 -2.99 -15.46
C ASN A 49 -12.93 -1.73 -16.14
N THR A 50 -14.15 -1.32 -15.78
CA THR A 50 -14.77 -0.10 -16.30
C THR A 50 -13.94 1.14 -15.94
N PHE A 51 -13.61 1.30 -14.65
CA PHE A 51 -12.83 2.44 -14.17
C PHE A 51 -11.41 2.43 -14.71
N GLN A 52 -10.77 1.26 -14.83
CA GLN A 52 -9.45 1.18 -15.47
C GLN A 52 -9.50 1.63 -16.93
N ALA A 53 -10.50 1.22 -17.70
CA ALA A 53 -10.63 1.63 -19.09
C ALA A 53 -10.82 3.15 -19.21
N ILE A 54 -11.68 3.74 -18.37
CA ILE A 54 -11.89 5.19 -18.29
C ILE A 54 -10.57 5.90 -17.97
N LEU A 55 -9.87 5.46 -16.92
CA LEU A 55 -8.65 6.11 -16.46
C LEU A 55 -7.52 5.97 -17.48
N ARG A 56 -7.32 4.79 -18.07
CA ARG A 56 -6.30 4.58 -19.11
C ARG A 56 -6.54 5.43 -20.36
N ASN A 57 -7.80 5.62 -20.74
CA ASN A 57 -8.13 6.51 -21.85
C ASN A 57 -7.77 7.96 -21.50
N ARG A 58 -8.12 8.43 -20.30
CA ARG A 58 -7.80 9.79 -19.84
C ARG A 58 -6.32 10.05 -19.60
N THR A 59 -5.54 9.02 -19.29
CA THR A 59 -4.09 9.12 -19.11
C THR A 59 -3.33 8.72 -20.37
N ARG A 60 -4.01 8.53 -21.51
CA ARG A 60 -3.36 8.21 -22.78
C ARG A 60 -2.37 9.31 -23.13
N ASP A 61 -1.19 8.91 -23.61
CA ASP A 61 -0.10 9.81 -24.01
C ASP A 61 0.45 10.69 -22.86
N THR A 62 0.18 10.31 -21.60
CA THR A 62 0.80 10.90 -20.41
C THR A 62 1.80 9.93 -19.78
N ASN A 63 2.62 10.45 -18.85
CA ASN A 63 3.52 9.61 -18.03
C ASN A 63 2.83 9.06 -16.76
N ILE A 64 1.50 9.16 -16.65
CA ILE A 64 0.75 8.72 -15.47
C ILE A 64 0.58 7.20 -15.54
N THR A 65 1.04 6.50 -14.51
CA THR A 65 0.87 5.04 -14.42
C THR A 65 -0.48 4.70 -13.78
N VAL A 66 -1.26 3.84 -14.42
CA VAL A 66 -2.54 3.33 -13.90
C VAL A 66 -2.43 1.86 -13.53
N ALA A 67 -2.59 1.56 -12.24
CA ALA A 67 -2.61 0.21 -11.70
C ALA A 67 -4.00 -0.16 -11.14
N GLN A 68 -4.32 -1.46 -11.14
CA GLN A 68 -5.51 -2.00 -10.51
C GLN A 68 -5.14 -2.72 -9.22
N ARG A 69 -6.02 -2.64 -8.24
CA ARG A 69 -5.95 -3.39 -6.98
C ARG A 69 -7.33 -3.97 -6.70
N HIS A 70 -7.41 -5.28 -6.65
CA HIS A 70 -8.62 -5.98 -6.26
C HIS A 70 -8.39 -6.61 -4.89
N LYS A 71 -9.21 -6.27 -3.90
CA LYS A 71 -8.97 -6.71 -2.52
C LYS A 71 -9.14 -8.22 -2.39
N ARG A 72 -8.36 -8.82 -1.48
CA ARG A 72 -8.38 -10.27 -1.24
C ARG A 72 -9.43 -10.59 -0.17
N LYS A 73 -9.98 -11.80 -0.23
CA LYS A 73 -10.97 -12.27 0.74
C LYS A 73 -10.45 -12.18 2.18
N ARG A 74 -9.23 -12.65 2.42
CA ARG A 74 -8.57 -12.58 3.74
C ARG A 74 -8.47 -11.14 4.25
N THR A 75 -8.02 -10.18 3.44
CA THR A 75 -7.92 -8.78 3.87
C THR A 75 -9.26 -8.06 4.01
N ILE A 76 -10.33 -8.56 3.37
CA ILE A 76 -11.70 -8.13 3.66
C ILE A 76 -12.11 -8.62 5.06
N PHE A 77 -11.84 -9.89 5.38
CA PHE A 77 -12.18 -10.49 6.67
C PHE A 77 -11.42 -9.80 7.81
N ASP A 78 -10.11 -9.60 7.65
CA ASP A 78 -9.27 -8.89 8.62
C ASP A 78 -9.77 -7.45 8.85
N LYS A 79 -10.26 -6.76 7.80
CA LYS A 79 -10.85 -5.41 7.92
C LYS A 79 -12.18 -5.43 8.68
N LEU A 80 -13.02 -6.44 8.47
CA LEU A 80 -14.28 -6.60 9.20
C LEU A 80 -14.05 -6.86 10.69
N LEU A 81 -13.03 -7.65 11.04
CA LEU A 81 -12.64 -7.94 12.42
C LEU A 81 -12.06 -6.71 13.11
N ARG A 82 -11.16 -5.97 12.44
CA ARG A 82 -10.48 -4.80 13.01
C ARG A 82 -11.41 -3.58 13.17
N LEU A 83 -12.46 -3.47 12.36
CA LEU A 83 -13.37 -2.32 12.35
C LEU A 83 -14.81 -2.79 12.62
N PRO A 84 -15.25 -2.83 13.90
CA PRO A 84 -16.56 -3.37 14.28
C PRO A 84 -17.76 -2.73 13.55
N GLY A 85 -17.67 -1.44 13.21
CA GLY A 85 -18.72 -0.73 12.47
C GLY A 85 -18.68 -0.89 10.95
N MET A 86 -17.71 -1.64 10.40
CA MET A 86 -17.53 -1.80 8.95
C MET A 86 -18.62 -2.70 8.36
N GLN A 87 -19.48 -2.13 7.54
CA GLN A 87 -20.47 -2.88 6.75
C GLN A 87 -19.87 -3.33 5.43
N LEU A 88 -19.95 -4.64 5.15
CA LEU A 88 -19.29 -5.24 3.99
C LEU A 88 -19.73 -4.58 2.67
N ALA A 89 -21.03 -4.39 2.45
CA ALA A 89 -21.55 -3.78 1.23
C ALA A 89 -21.15 -2.30 1.05
N ARG A 90 -20.62 -1.65 2.10
CA ARG A 90 -20.11 -0.26 2.07
C ARG A 90 -18.58 -0.19 2.07
N MET A 91 -17.88 -1.33 1.99
CA MET A 91 -16.43 -1.34 1.92
C MET A 91 -15.98 -0.74 0.57
N ASP A 92 -15.33 0.41 0.66
CA ASP A 92 -14.89 1.26 -0.44
C ASP A 92 -13.73 0.67 -1.25
N ASP A 93 -12.79 0.01 -0.58
CA ASP A 93 -11.52 -0.42 -1.13
C ASP A 93 -11.51 -1.87 -1.66
N VAL A 94 -12.66 -2.43 -2.07
CA VAL A 94 -12.72 -3.77 -2.69
C VAL A 94 -12.25 -3.75 -4.15
N ALA A 95 -12.67 -2.75 -4.91
CA ALA A 95 -12.07 -2.37 -6.19
C ALA A 95 -11.29 -1.07 -6.00
N GLY A 96 -10.04 -1.05 -6.43
CA GLY A 96 -9.18 0.14 -6.35
C GLY A 96 -8.43 0.38 -7.66
N CYS A 97 -8.45 1.61 -8.16
CA CYS A 97 -7.54 2.08 -9.21
C CYS A 97 -6.50 3.00 -8.57
N ARG A 98 -5.22 2.83 -8.90
CA ARG A 98 -4.14 3.70 -8.43
C ARG A 98 -3.55 4.44 -9.62
N LEU A 99 -3.46 5.75 -9.50
CA LEU A 99 -2.75 6.62 -10.42
C LEU A 99 -1.49 7.15 -9.76
N ILE A 100 -0.35 6.99 -10.44
CA ILE A 100 0.96 7.41 -9.97
C ILE A 100 1.46 8.53 -10.88
N PHE A 101 1.70 9.69 -10.29
CA PHE A 101 2.04 10.94 -10.96
C PHE A 101 3.50 11.31 -10.72
N LYS A 102 4.10 12.07 -11.63
CA LYS A 102 5.47 12.55 -11.45
C LYS A 102 5.60 13.47 -10.23
N ASN A 103 4.59 14.32 -9.98
CA ASN A 103 4.60 15.32 -8.92
C ASN A 103 3.16 15.70 -8.50
N ALA A 104 3.03 16.43 -7.38
CA ALA A 104 1.74 16.83 -6.83
C ALA A 104 0.96 17.80 -7.75
N LYS A 105 1.65 18.59 -8.59
CA LYS A 105 0.99 19.50 -9.53
C LYS A 105 0.22 18.72 -10.59
N GLU A 106 0.85 17.75 -11.25
CA GLU A 106 0.18 16.87 -12.22
C GLU A 106 -0.98 16.10 -11.59
N LEU A 107 -0.78 15.60 -10.37
CA LEU A 107 -1.81 14.91 -9.58
C LEU A 107 -3.04 15.79 -9.39
N ASN A 108 -2.85 17.01 -8.87
CA ASN A 108 -3.94 17.93 -8.59
C ASN A 108 -4.65 18.41 -9.85
N SER A 109 -3.89 18.70 -10.93
CA SER A 109 -4.45 19.07 -12.22
C SER A 109 -5.34 17.96 -12.80
N PHE A 110 -4.84 16.71 -12.83
CA PHE A 110 -5.61 15.58 -13.32
C PHE A 110 -6.85 15.32 -12.47
N ARG A 111 -6.71 15.33 -11.13
CA ARG A 111 -7.84 15.15 -10.22
C ARG A 111 -8.90 16.22 -10.45
N ALA A 112 -8.52 17.50 -10.55
CA ALA A 112 -9.47 18.58 -10.81
C ALA A 112 -10.20 18.45 -12.16
N GLU A 113 -9.54 17.96 -13.20
CA GLU A 113 -10.20 17.62 -14.47
C GLU A 113 -11.15 16.43 -14.32
N PHE A 114 -10.70 15.34 -13.68
CA PHE A 114 -11.50 14.14 -13.47
C PHE A 114 -12.76 14.42 -12.63
N LEU A 115 -12.66 15.29 -11.62
CA LEU A 115 -13.78 15.72 -10.79
C LEU A 115 -14.84 16.52 -11.57
N ARG A 116 -14.45 17.19 -12.66
CA ARG A 116 -15.35 17.92 -13.57
C ARG A 116 -15.91 17.02 -14.68
N ALA A 117 -15.43 15.79 -14.81
CA ALA A 117 -15.88 14.89 -15.87
C ALA A 117 -17.37 14.55 -15.70
N HIS A 118 -18.11 14.68 -16.79
CA HIS A 118 -19.50 14.23 -16.84
C HIS A 118 -19.56 12.72 -17.10
N PHE A 119 -19.89 11.97 -16.05
CA PHE A 119 -20.17 10.54 -16.10
C PHE A 119 -21.19 10.19 -15.02
N LYS A 120 -21.86 9.04 -15.17
CA LYS A 120 -22.99 8.64 -14.32
C LYS A 120 -22.55 8.19 -12.91
N HIS A 121 -21.28 7.81 -12.75
CA HIS A 121 -20.72 7.38 -11.47
C HIS A 121 -20.75 8.52 -10.44
N LYS A 122 -21.15 8.23 -9.21
CA LYS A 122 -21.34 9.24 -8.16
C LYS A 122 -20.23 9.19 -7.12
N ARG A 123 -19.51 10.29 -6.89
CA ARG A 123 -18.56 10.39 -5.76
C ARG A 123 -19.32 10.35 -4.43
N ARG A 124 -18.80 9.61 -3.45
CA ARG A 124 -19.45 9.34 -2.15
C ARG A 124 -18.80 10.03 -0.96
N ASN A 125 -17.56 10.48 -1.09
CA ASN A 125 -16.86 11.25 -0.08
C ASN A 125 -16.79 12.74 -0.46
N ASP A 126 -16.66 13.57 0.57
CA ASP A 126 -16.28 14.97 0.42
C ASP A 126 -14.83 15.08 -0.09
N LEU A 127 -14.52 16.19 -0.77
CA LEU A 127 -13.25 16.38 -1.47
C LEU A 127 -12.03 16.22 -0.56
N ASP A 128 -12.11 16.76 0.65
CA ASP A 128 -10.99 16.83 1.59
C ASP A 128 -10.99 15.66 2.59
N LYS A 129 -12.04 14.84 2.63
CA LYS A 129 -12.20 13.78 3.64
C LYS A 129 -11.01 12.82 3.69
N TYR A 130 -10.45 12.49 2.52
CA TYR A 130 -9.33 11.57 2.38
C TYR A 130 -8.18 12.19 1.58
N ASP A 131 -7.98 13.51 1.74
CA ASP A 131 -6.81 14.19 1.21
C ASP A 131 -5.67 14.12 2.23
N TYR A 132 -4.91 13.01 2.19
CA TYR A 132 -3.76 12.79 3.07
C TYR A 132 -2.49 13.47 2.56
N ILE A 133 -2.57 14.27 1.49
CA ILE A 133 -1.50 15.22 1.16
C ILE A 133 -1.69 16.48 1.99
N LYS A 134 -2.93 16.97 2.08
CA LYS A 134 -3.31 18.12 2.92
C LYS A 134 -3.30 17.77 4.42
N GLN A 135 -3.73 16.56 4.78
CA GLN A 135 -3.78 16.07 6.17
C GLN A 135 -3.11 14.69 6.27
N PRO A 136 -1.76 14.62 6.26
CA PRO A 136 -1.02 13.37 6.39
C PRO A 136 -1.43 12.57 7.63
N LYS A 137 -1.42 11.23 7.53
CA LYS A 137 -1.61 10.40 8.73
C LYS A 137 -0.36 10.42 9.60
N ASP A 138 -0.53 10.26 10.91
CA ASP A 138 0.58 10.12 11.88
C ASP A 138 1.57 9.01 11.50
N THR A 139 1.08 7.95 10.84
CA THR A 139 1.91 6.85 10.32
C THR A 139 2.82 7.26 9.16
N GLY A 140 2.72 8.50 8.67
CA GLY A 140 3.38 9.02 7.47
C GLY A 140 2.66 8.77 6.15
N TYR A 141 1.46 8.19 6.15
CA TYR A 141 0.75 7.93 4.89
C TYR A 141 0.30 9.22 4.21
N ARG A 142 0.62 9.34 2.90
CA ARG A 142 0.24 10.47 2.04
C ARG A 142 -0.32 10.01 0.70
N GLY A 143 -1.21 10.82 0.12
CA GLY A 143 -1.95 10.54 -1.11
C GLY A 143 -3.42 10.95 -0.98
N ILE A 144 -4.17 10.93 -2.08
CA ILE A 144 -5.59 11.31 -2.08
C ILE A 144 -6.45 10.10 -2.46
N HIS A 145 -7.59 9.92 -1.79
CA HIS A 145 -8.58 8.90 -2.13
C HIS A 145 -9.93 9.51 -2.52
N ASP A 146 -10.46 9.12 -3.67
CA ASP A 146 -11.84 9.39 -4.05
C ASP A 146 -12.62 8.06 -4.17
N VAL A 147 -13.79 8.00 -3.55
CA VAL A 147 -14.67 6.82 -3.56
C VAL A 147 -15.85 7.12 -4.47
N TYR A 148 -16.03 6.29 -5.49
CA TYR A 148 -17.15 6.37 -6.42
C TYR A 148 -18.10 5.19 -6.27
N GLU A 149 -19.39 5.48 -6.34
CA GLU A 149 -20.46 4.51 -6.51
C GLU A 149 -20.69 4.27 -8.01
N TYR A 150 -20.61 3.00 -8.40
CA TYR A 150 -20.79 2.56 -9.78
C TYR A 150 -22.24 2.73 -10.22
N ASP A 151 -22.42 3.25 -11.43
CA ASP A 151 -23.70 3.39 -12.10
C ASP A 151 -23.46 3.54 -13.61
N VAL A 152 -24.24 2.84 -14.43
CA VAL A 152 -24.19 2.89 -15.90
C VAL A 152 -25.57 2.66 -16.49
N ASN A 153 -25.73 2.92 -17.79
CA ASN A 153 -26.97 2.67 -18.51
C ASN A 153 -27.04 1.28 -19.16
N SER A 154 -25.91 0.57 -19.27
CA SER A 154 -25.87 -0.76 -19.91
C SER A 154 -26.58 -1.81 -19.05
N GLU A 155 -27.38 -2.67 -19.68
CA GLU A 155 -28.10 -3.75 -18.98
C GLU A 155 -27.16 -4.70 -18.22
N VAL A 156 -26.00 -5.00 -18.80
CA VAL A 156 -24.97 -5.82 -18.15
C VAL A 156 -24.42 -5.14 -16.89
N GLY A 157 -24.20 -3.83 -16.95
CA GLY A 157 -23.62 -3.07 -15.85
C GLY A 157 -24.62 -2.62 -14.78
N LYS A 158 -25.93 -2.56 -15.08
CA LYS A 158 -26.98 -2.26 -14.09
C LYS A 158 -26.95 -3.22 -12.89
N LYS A 159 -26.55 -4.48 -13.11
CA LYS A 159 -26.35 -5.47 -12.03
C LYS A 159 -25.24 -5.09 -11.05
N LEU A 160 -24.29 -4.26 -11.46
CA LEU A 160 -23.17 -3.80 -10.63
C LEU A 160 -23.44 -2.42 -10.00
N ALA A 161 -24.59 -1.81 -10.30
CA ALA A 161 -24.94 -0.49 -9.78
C ALA A 161 -24.95 -0.51 -8.25
N GLY A 162 -24.36 0.52 -7.65
CA GLY A 162 -24.25 0.64 -6.20
C GLY A 162 -23.03 -0.02 -5.56
N LEU A 163 -22.21 -0.74 -6.33
CA LEU A 163 -20.88 -1.18 -5.88
C LEU A 163 -19.89 -0.01 -5.84
N TYR A 164 -18.88 -0.09 -4.97
CA TYR A 164 -17.93 1.00 -4.78
C TYR A 164 -16.58 0.71 -5.44
N VAL A 165 -15.89 1.79 -5.81
CA VAL A 165 -14.50 1.78 -6.27
C VAL A 165 -13.76 2.96 -5.69
N GLU A 166 -12.56 2.69 -5.19
CA GLU A 166 -11.62 3.70 -4.72
C GLU A 166 -10.65 4.09 -5.85
N ILE A 167 -10.43 5.38 -6.03
CA ILE A 167 -9.35 5.91 -6.85
C ILE A 167 -8.30 6.52 -5.92
N GLN A 168 -7.08 5.96 -5.96
CA GLN A 168 -5.93 6.44 -5.20
C GLN A 168 -5.03 7.28 -6.11
N TYR A 169 -4.77 8.52 -5.72
CA TYR A 169 -3.83 9.41 -6.39
C TYR A 169 -2.56 9.53 -5.54
N ARG A 170 -1.40 9.23 -6.12
CA ARG A 170 -0.10 9.33 -5.43
C ARG A 170 0.97 9.90 -6.35
N THR A 171 1.93 10.63 -5.81
CA THR A 171 3.17 10.91 -6.55
C THR A 171 4.08 9.66 -6.58
N LEU A 172 5.11 9.65 -7.43
CA LEU A 172 6.16 8.63 -7.41
C LEU A 172 6.79 8.50 -6.01
N VAL A 173 7.02 9.64 -5.34
CA VAL A 173 7.60 9.70 -3.99
C VAL A 173 6.69 9.04 -2.96
N GLN A 174 5.40 9.41 -2.95
CA GLN A 174 4.39 8.83 -2.06
C GLN A 174 4.16 7.35 -2.33
N HIS A 175 4.22 6.94 -3.61
CA HIS A 175 4.12 5.53 -3.98
C HIS A 175 5.30 4.72 -3.47
N ALA A 176 6.54 5.18 -3.68
CA ALA A 176 7.75 4.52 -3.21
C ALA A 176 7.72 4.34 -1.68
N TRP A 177 7.34 5.38 -0.94
CA TRP A 177 7.16 5.30 0.52
C TRP A 177 6.10 4.25 0.91
N ALA A 178 4.92 4.29 0.30
CA ALA A 178 3.84 3.36 0.66
C ALA A 178 4.19 1.91 0.33
N THR A 179 4.91 1.70 -0.77
CA THR A 179 5.44 0.38 -1.15
C THR A 179 6.47 -0.11 -0.13
N ALA A 180 7.40 0.76 0.32
CA ALA A 180 8.36 0.42 1.36
C ALA A 180 7.68 0.02 2.68
N VAL A 181 6.61 0.73 3.10
CA VAL A 181 5.82 0.34 4.28
C VAL A 181 5.21 -1.05 4.13
N GLU A 182 4.65 -1.38 2.96
CA GLU A 182 4.09 -2.71 2.70
C GLU A 182 5.18 -3.80 2.79
N VAL A 183 6.41 -3.54 2.30
CA VAL A 183 7.56 -4.47 2.43
C VAL A 183 7.97 -4.64 3.90
N ILE A 184 8.08 -3.54 4.64
CA ILE A 184 8.47 -3.56 6.06
C ILE A 184 7.44 -4.32 6.89
N GLY A 185 6.15 -4.08 6.67
CA GLY A 185 5.07 -4.79 7.37
C GLY A 185 5.16 -6.31 7.17
N PHE A 186 5.51 -6.76 5.96
CA PHE A 186 5.72 -8.19 5.71
C PHE A 186 6.91 -8.78 6.48
N ILE A 187 8.02 -8.03 6.55
CA ILE A 187 9.24 -8.43 7.27
C ILE A 187 8.95 -8.53 8.76
N THR A 188 8.29 -7.52 9.34
CA THR A 188 7.99 -7.48 10.77
C THR A 188 6.98 -8.56 11.17
N GLU A 189 5.97 -8.84 10.35
CA GLU A 189 5.02 -9.93 10.60
C GLU A 189 5.67 -11.33 10.52
N SER A 190 6.78 -11.48 9.80
CA SER A 190 7.43 -12.78 9.58
C SER A 190 8.60 -13.06 10.54
N GLN A 191 8.96 -12.12 11.41
CA GLN A 191 10.11 -12.26 12.30
C GLN A 191 9.69 -12.29 13.77
N PRO A 192 9.92 -13.41 14.48
CA PRO A 192 9.53 -13.56 15.88
C PRO A 192 10.15 -12.51 16.82
N LYS A 193 11.38 -12.04 16.53
CA LYS A 193 12.05 -10.99 17.32
C LYS A 193 11.42 -9.61 17.17
N PHE A 194 10.68 -9.37 16.08
CA PHE A 194 9.91 -8.15 15.89
C PHE A 194 8.52 -8.34 16.49
N GLN A 195 8.41 -8.00 17.77
CA GLN A 195 7.17 -8.20 18.53
C GLN A 195 6.02 -7.37 17.95
N LYS A 196 4.82 -7.96 17.97
CA LYS A 196 3.57 -7.28 17.63
C LYS A 196 3.34 -6.12 18.61
N GLY A 197 3.51 -4.88 18.14
CA GLY A 197 3.41 -3.68 18.98
C GLY A 197 4.67 -2.81 19.00
N ASP A 198 5.78 -3.27 18.40
CA ASP A 198 6.96 -2.43 18.16
C ASP A 198 6.65 -1.32 17.15
N LYS A 199 6.55 -0.08 17.66
CA LYS A 199 6.24 1.10 16.85
C LYS A 199 7.47 1.78 16.25
N ARG A 200 8.68 1.27 16.47
CA ARG A 200 9.91 1.90 15.95
C ARG A 200 9.91 1.95 14.43
N TYR A 201 9.47 0.90 13.75
CA TYR A 201 9.31 0.89 12.29
C TYR A 201 8.26 1.90 11.81
N GLU A 202 7.12 2.02 12.52
CA GLU A 202 6.09 3.01 12.19
C GLU A 202 6.65 4.43 12.33
N HIS A 203 7.40 4.69 13.40
CA HIS A 203 8.02 5.99 13.65
C HIS A 203 9.12 6.31 12.64
N ALA A 204 10.01 5.36 12.32
CA ALA A 204 11.02 5.51 11.28
C ALA A 204 10.38 5.83 9.92
N MET A 205 9.24 5.20 9.60
CA MET A 205 8.53 5.48 8.36
C MET A 205 7.79 6.82 8.38
N ALA A 206 7.29 7.28 9.52
CA ALA A 206 6.75 8.64 9.65
C ALA A 206 7.83 9.70 9.39
N LEU A 207 9.01 9.56 10.00
CA LEU A 207 10.18 10.43 9.77
C LEU A 207 10.62 10.38 8.29
N ALA A 208 10.70 9.18 7.71
CA ALA A 208 11.02 9.04 6.29
C ALA A 208 10.00 9.75 5.39
N SER A 209 8.70 9.70 5.72
CA SER A 209 7.66 10.42 4.96
C SER A 209 7.85 11.93 5.01
N GLU A 210 8.20 12.46 6.19
CA GLU A 210 8.51 13.88 6.40
C GLU A 210 9.73 14.30 5.57
N ILE A 211 10.82 13.53 5.62
CA ILE A 211 12.04 13.78 4.82
C ILE A 211 11.70 13.84 3.34
N LEU A 212 10.94 12.86 2.85
CA LEU A 212 10.55 12.77 1.45
C LEU A 212 9.64 13.94 1.02
N ALA A 213 8.70 14.34 1.87
CA ALA A 213 7.82 15.49 1.63
C ALA A 213 8.63 16.78 1.42
N ARG A 214 9.54 17.07 2.36
CA ARG A 214 10.36 18.29 2.34
C ARG A 214 11.36 18.29 1.19
N ALA A 215 12.04 17.16 0.99
CA ALA A 215 13.12 17.08 0.03
C ALA A 215 12.63 17.07 -1.43
N HIS A 216 11.52 16.39 -1.73
CA HIS A 216 11.12 16.11 -3.11
C HIS A 216 9.81 16.76 -3.55
N GLU A 217 8.97 17.19 -2.60
CA GLU A 217 7.62 17.69 -2.90
C GLU A 217 7.37 19.11 -2.41
N GLY A 218 8.34 19.73 -1.73
CA GLY A 218 8.27 21.13 -1.29
C GLY A 218 7.17 21.39 -0.25
N MET A 219 6.81 20.38 0.53
CA MET A 219 5.77 20.43 1.55
C MET A 219 6.23 19.71 2.82
N THR A 220 5.50 19.88 3.92
CA THR A 220 5.67 19.07 5.13
C THR A 220 4.82 17.81 5.05
N GLY A 221 5.15 16.83 5.89
CA GLY A 221 4.42 15.58 6.04
C GLY A 221 3.78 15.45 7.44
N PRO A 222 3.90 14.29 8.10
CA PRO A 222 3.25 14.04 9.40
C PRO A 222 3.87 14.79 10.58
N ILE A 223 5.10 15.32 10.46
CA ILE A 223 5.85 15.93 11.56
C ILE A 223 6.36 17.29 11.08
N PRO A 224 5.48 18.30 10.91
CA PRO A 224 5.86 19.58 10.31
C PRO A 224 6.81 20.41 11.18
N ASP A 225 6.75 20.28 12.50
CA ASP A 225 7.41 21.21 13.44
C ASP A 225 8.87 20.85 13.76
N ILE A 226 9.30 19.62 13.45
CA ILE A 226 10.69 19.18 13.67
C ILE A 226 11.65 19.91 12.71
N GLN A 227 12.84 20.28 13.18
CA GLN A 227 13.86 20.89 12.34
C GLN A 227 14.51 19.86 11.39
N ASP A 228 14.92 20.31 10.21
CA ASP A 228 15.49 19.45 9.16
C ASP A 228 16.66 18.58 9.68
N ARG A 229 17.54 19.15 10.51
CA ARG A 229 18.68 18.44 11.10
C ARG A 229 18.25 17.37 12.10
N ASP A 230 17.33 17.71 13.00
CA ASP A 230 16.86 16.78 14.04
C ASP A 230 16.03 15.65 13.44
N LEU A 231 15.25 15.95 12.39
CA LEU A 231 14.50 14.97 11.61
C LEU A 231 15.42 13.90 11.02
N VAL A 232 16.49 14.32 10.33
CA VAL A 232 17.45 13.40 9.73
C VAL A 232 18.20 12.63 10.81
N ALA A 233 18.62 13.29 11.90
CA ALA A 233 19.32 12.64 13.00
C ALA A 233 18.47 11.55 13.67
N GLN A 234 17.19 11.82 13.95
CA GLN A 234 16.27 10.84 14.54
C GLN A 234 16.02 9.66 13.60
N PHE A 235 15.84 9.93 12.29
CA PHE A 235 15.70 8.86 11.31
C PHE A 235 16.93 7.95 11.27
N LEU A 236 18.13 8.52 11.20
CA LEU A 236 19.38 7.75 11.13
C LEU A 236 19.65 6.96 12.42
N ALA A 237 19.30 7.50 13.59
CA ALA A 237 19.39 6.77 14.85
C ALA A 237 18.51 5.51 14.83
N LEU A 238 17.26 5.64 14.40
CA LEU A 238 16.35 4.49 14.28
C LEU A 238 16.78 3.52 13.17
N ASP A 239 17.28 4.02 12.04
CA ASP A 239 17.79 3.15 10.97
C ASP A 239 18.98 2.31 11.45
N ASN A 240 19.89 2.89 12.24
CA ASN A 240 21.01 2.18 12.85
C ASN A 240 20.55 1.10 13.83
N GLU A 241 19.52 1.35 14.63
CA GLU A 241 18.97 0.36 15.56
C GLU A 241 18.20 -0.76 14.84
N LEU A 242 17.46 -0.43 13.78
CA LEU A 242 16.55 -1.36 13.10
C LEU A 242 17.20 -2.09 11.91
N GLY A 243 18.34 -1.59 11.43
CA GLY A 243 18.94 -2.03 10.18
C GLY A 243 17.99 -1.91 8.99
N LEU A 244 17.12 -0.89 8.97
CA LEU A 244 15.99 -0.80 8.04
C LEU A 244 16.47 -0.70 6.58
N LEU A 245 17.30 0.29 6.27
CA LEU A 245 17.84 0.49 4.92
C LEU A 245 18.74 -0.67 4.51
N LYS A 246 19.53 -1.22 5.44
CA LYS A 246 20.35 -2.41 5.22
C LYS A 246 19.48 -3.59 4.78
N THR A 247 18.39 -3.84 5.51
CA THR A 247 17.42 -4.90 5.21
C THR A 247 16.78 -4.71 3.83
N LEU A 248 16.31 -3.49 3.53
CA LEU A 248 15.71 -3.18 2.22
C LEU A 248 16.71 -3.33 1.06
N ARG A 249 17.98 -2.94 1.26
CA ARG A 249 19.05 -3.15 0.25
C ARG A 249 19.32 -4.64 0.02
N GLY A 250 19.41 -5.44 1.08
CA GLY A 250 19.67 -6.87 0.92
C GLY A 250 18.54 -7.61 0.23
N LEU A 251 17.30 -7.24 0.53
CA LEU A 251 16.13 -7.74 -0.17
C LEU A 251 16.17 -7.48 -1.69
N ASN A 252 16.58 -6.28 -2.10
CA ASN A 252 16.73 -5.93 -3.51
C ASN A 252 17.83 -6.76 -4.20
N ALA A 253 18.91 -7.07 -3.50
CA ALA A 253 20.00 -7.92 -4.02
C ALA A 253 19.57 -9.40 -4.11
N ALA A 254 18.89 -9.92 -3.09
CA ALA A 254 18.41 -11.30 -3.02
C ALA A 254 17.39 -11.63 -4.13
N ASN A 255 16.57 -10.65 -4.55
CA ASN A 255 15.62 -10.83 -5.65
C ASN A 255 16.28 -11.33 -6.95
N ARG A 256 17.56 -11.02 -7.20
CA ARG A 256 18.29 -11.54 -8.37
C ARG A 256 18.66 -13.02 -8.24
N ALA A 257 18.74 -13.53 -7.01
CA ALA A 257 19.23 -14.87 -6.69
C ALA A 257 18.11 -15.87 -6.31
N VAL A 258 16.96 -15.40 -5.82
CA VAL A 258 15.89 -16.26 -5.28
C VAL A 258 14.89 -16.68 -6.37
N SER A 259 14.78 -18.00 -6.59
CA SER A 259 13.71 -18.62 -7.38
C SER A 259 12.35 -18.50 -6.67
N ALA A 260 11.29 -18.26 -7.44
CA ALA A 260 9.93 -17.91 -6.98
C ALA A 260 9.23 -18.91 -6.03
N LYS A 261 9.81 -20.09 -5.74
CA LYS A 261 9.16 -21.18 -4.98
C LYS A 261 9.85 -21.56 -3.67
N ARG A 262 10.76 -20.74 -3.11
CA ARG A 262 11.50 -21.09 -1.88
C ARG A 262 11.47 -19.98 -0.83
N ASN A 263 11.44 -20.38 0.44
CA ASN A 263 11.67 -19.49 1.57
C ASN A 263 13.15 -19.05 1.49
N ALA A 264 13.46 -17.82 1.87
CA ALA A 264 14.82 -17.30 1.88
C ALA A 264 15.17 -16.71 3.25
N ILE A 265 16.34 -17.03 3.77
CA ILE A 265 16.95 -16.35 4.90
C ILE A 265 18.05 -15.45 4.33
N LEU A 266 17.95 -14.16 4.65
CA LEU A 266 18.95 -13.15 4.34
C LEU A 266 19.83 -12.96 5.57
N ILE A 267 21.12 -13.24 5.44
CA ILE A 267 22.10 -13.12 6.50
C ILE A 267 23.01 -11.96 6.12
N PHE A 268 22.98 -10.90 6.91
CA PHE A 268 23.78 -9.72 6.66
C PHE A 268 25.09 -9.76 7.45
N GLY A 269 26.21 -9.69 6.75
CA GLY A 269 27.53 -9.49 7.34
C GLY A 269 27.70 -8.10 7.96
N SER A 270 28.67 -7.97 8.85
CA SER A 270 29.08 -6.69 9.46
C SER A 270 29.76 -5.75 8.45
N THR A 271 30.35 -6.32 7.39
CA THR A 271 31.06 -5.64 6.30
C THR A 271 30.18 -5.30 5.09
N GLY A 272 28.86 -5.55 5.18
CA GLY A 272 27.91 -5.26 4.11
C GLY A 272 27.62 -6.41 3.15
N ASP A 273 28.26 -7.58 3.35
CA ASP A 273 28.01 -8.78 2.56
C ASP A 273 26.61 -9.35 2.84
N LEU A 274 25.96 -9.89 1.81
CA LEU A 274 24.66 -10.56 1.94
C LEU A 274 24.80 -12.03 1.53
N GLU A 275 24.53 -12.92 2.47
CA GLU A 275 24.36 -14.35 2.20
C GLU A 275 22.85 -14.67 2.13
N VAL A 276 22.45 -15.46 1.13
CA VAL A 276 21.06 -15.89 0.94
C VAL A 276 20.97 -17.41 1.02
N ARG A 277 20.29 -17.93 2.04
CA ARG A 277 19.98 -19.36 2.16
C ARG A 277 18.55 -19.63 1.77
N THR A 278 18.29 -20.66 0.95
CA THR A 278 16.93 -20.98 0.50
C THR A 278 16.43 -22.32 1.04
N PHE A 279 15.15 -22.37 1.42
CA PHE A 279 14.51 -23.53 2.03
C PHE A 279 13.20 -23.84 1.31
N ARG A 280 12.87 -25.12 1.17
CA ARG A 280 11.60 -25.54 0.53
C ARG A 280 10.42 -25.32 1.49
N ASP A 281 10.60 -25.67 2.75
CA ASP A 281 9.52 -25.71 3.75
C ASP A 281 9.69 -24.61 4.80
N ALA A 282 8.57 -23.99 5.19
CA ALA A 282 8.56 -22.90 6.17
C ALA A 282 9.03 -23.32 7.58
N PRO A 283 8.68 -24.51 8.10
CA PRO A 283 9.19 -24.98 9.39
C PRO A 283 10.72 -25.14 9.41
N ASP A 284 11.31 -25.64 8.32
CA ASP A 284 12.76 -25.79 8.22
C ASP A 284 13.45 -24.44 8.11
N ALA A 285 12.86 -23.49 7.37
CA ALA A 285 13.35 -22.12 7.32
C ALA A 285 13.31 -21.44 8.70
N LEU A 286 12.25 -21.67 9.49
CA LEU A 286 12.14 -21.15 10.86
C LEU A 286 13.15 -21.80 11.79
N ARG A 287 13.37 -23.12 11.70
CA ARG A 287 14.38 -23.81 12.51
C ARG A 287 15.78 -23.27 12.19
N ALA A 288 16.12 -23.18 10.91
CA ALA A 288 17.39 -22.63 10.46
C ALA A 288 17.56 -21.15 10.85
N LEU A 289 16.48 -20.36 10.84
CA LEU A 289 16.50 -18.98 11.34
C LEU A 289 16.94 -18.96 12.82
N PHE A 290 16.30 -19.76 13.68
CA PHE A 290 16.64 -19.78 15.10
C PHE A 290 18.06 -20.31 15.37
N GLU A 291 18.53 -21.28 14.59
CA GLU A 291 19.93 -21.76 14.67
C GLU A 291 20.91 -20.64 14.28
N LEU A 292 20.67 -19.97 13.15
CA LEU A 292 21.51 -18.88 12.67
C LEU A 292 21.52 -17.69 13.62
N GLU A 293 20.37 -17.32 14.21
CA GLU A 293 20.30 -16.23 15.20
C GLU A 293 21.09 -16.55 16.47
N ARG A 294 21.23 -17.84 16.82
CA ARG A 294 22.07 -18.28 17.95
C ARG A 294 23.55 -18.33 17.60
N GLU A 295 23.88 -18.81 16.40
CA GLU A 295 25.28 -18.95 15.95
C GLU A 295 25.91 -17.62 15.56
N LEU A 296 25.10 -16.68 15.06
CA LEU A 296 25.53 -15.39 14.53
C LEU A 296 24.77 -14.24 15.24
N PRO A 297 24.94 -14.09 16.57
CA PRO A 297 24.16 -13.13 17.36
C PRO A 297 24.39 -11.67 16.93
N ASP A 298 25.58 -11.38 16.38
CA ASP A 298 25.97 -10.04 15.91
C ASP A 298 25.53 -9.75 14.46
N ARG A 299 24.79 -10.67 13.83
CA ARG A 299 24.32 -10.51 12.44
C ARG A 299 22.83 -10.25 12.37
N ASP A 300 22.46 -9.34 11.47
CA ASP A 300 21.05 -9.20 11.10
C ASP A 300 20.66 -10.36 10.22
N ILE A 301 19.68 -11.14 10.69
CA ILE A 301 19.14 -12.29 9.96
C ILE A 301 17.65 -12.06 9.75
N VAL A 302 17.21 -12.16 8.50
CA VAL A 302 15.84 -11.84 8.07
C VAL A 302 15.24 -13.02 7.30
N LEU A 303 14.11 -13.55 7.76
CA LEU A 303 13.36 -14.59 7.05
C LEU A 303 12.31 -13.98 6.10
N VAL A 304 12.34 -14.45 4.86
CA VAL A 304 11.37 -14.18 3.80
C VAL A 304 10.66 -15.49 3.48
N ARG A 305 9.40 -15.64 3.91
CA ARG A 305 8.66 -16.89 3.71
C ARG A 305 8.16 -17.06 2.27
N ALA A 306 8.03 -18.31 1.85
CA ALA A 306 7.43 -18.71 0.58
C ALA A 306 5.92 -18.94 0.63
N ASP A 307 5.24 -18.73 1.75
CA ASP A 307 3.77 -18.67 1.80
C ASP A 307 3.26 -17.23 1.57
N THR A 308 4.17 -16.29 1.29
CA THR A 308 3.85 -15.01 0.67
C THR A 308 2.96 -15.25 -0.54
N SER A 309 1.79 -14.63 -0.58
CA SER A 309 0.88 -14.77 -1.73
C SER A 309 1.64 -14.62 -3.06
N ASP A 310 1.25 -15.35 -4.10
CA ASP A 310 1.90 -15.26 -5.43
C ASP A 310 1.91 -13.82 -5.98
N GLU A 311 0.95 -13.01 -5.56
CA GLU A 311 0.91 -11.58 -5.79
C GLU A 311 1.95 -10.78 -4.98
N VAL A 312 2.32 -11.16 -3.76
CA VAL A 312 3.46 -10.57 -3.02
C VAL A 312 4.76 -10.92 -3.72
N ARG A 313 4.88 -12.06 -4.41
CA ARG A 313 6.05 -12.42 -5.25
C ARG A 313 6.10 -11.68 -6.59
N LEU A 314 4.97 -11.55 -7.27
CA LEU A 314 4.86 -10.76 -8.50
C LEU A 314 4.97 -9.25 -8.20
N ALA A 315 4.39 -8.83 -7.07
CA ALA A 315 4.60 -7.54 -6.45
C ALA A 315 6.05 -7.39 -6.02
N PHE A 316 6.72 -8.39 -5.43
CA PHE A 316 8.11 -8.30 -4.99
C PHE A 316 9.01 -7.83 -6.15
N ARG A 317 8.86 -8.35 -7.38
CA ARG A 317 9.62 -7.83 -8.53
C ARG A 317 9.44 -6.32 -8.79
N ASN A 318 8.23 -5.78 -8.61
CA ASN A 318 7.92 -4.35 -8.80
C ASN A 318 8.13 -3.51 -7.51
N TYR A 319 7.92 -4.10 -6.34
CA TYR A 319 8.12 -3.52 -5.01
C TYR A 319 9.61 -3.39 -4.71
N PHE A 320 10.46 -4.25 -5.28
CA PHE A 320 11.92 -4.12 -5.20
C PHE A 320 12.48 -3.03 -6.12
N SER A 321 11.85 -2.71 -7.27
CA SER A 321 12.17 -1.44 -7.96
C SER A 321 11.75 -0.25 -7.11
N ASP A 322 10.54 -0.29 -6.54
CA ASP A 322 10.01 0.82 -5.75
C ASP A 322 10.75 1.00 -4.41
N ALA A 323 11.25 -0.08 -3.80
CA ALA A 323 12.08 -0.02 -2.59
C ALA A 323 13.47 0.55 -2.90
N ARG A 324 14.03 0.28 -4.10
CA ARG A 324 15.25 0.96 -4.56
C ARG A 324 14.99 2.45 -4.74
N ASP A 325 13.86 2.82 -5.35
CA ASP A 325 13.47 4.22 -5.47
C ASP A 325 13.26 4.88 -4.11
N PHE A 326 12.64 4.19 -3.15
CA PHE A 326 12.49 4.67 -1.79
C PHE A 326 13.85 4.94 -1.13
N ILE A 327 14.78 3.97 -1.15
CA ILE A 327 16.12 4.13 -0.58
C ILE A 327 16.82 5.33 -1.22
N ARG A 328 16.87 5.38 -2.56
CA ARG A 328 17.51 6.46 -3.31
C ARG A 328 16.92 7.83 -2.99
N LEU A 329 15.59 7.94 -2.95
CA LEU A 329 14.90 9.18 -2.63
C LEU A 329 15.17 9.59 -1.18
N LEU A 330 15.17 8.64 -0.24
CA LEU A 330 15.38 8.92 1.17
C LEU A 330 16.81 9.37 1.46
N GLU A 331 17.81 8.69 0.91
CA GLU A 331 19.22 9.08 1.03
C GLU A 331 19.46 10.48 0.46
N ALA A 332 18.98 10.74 -0.76
CA ALA A 332 19.05 12.08 -1.36
C ALA A 332 18.31 13.12 -0.53
N GLY A 333 17.22 12.72 0.14
CA GLY A 333 16.47 13.58 1.05
C GLY A 333 17.25 13.92 2.31
N CYS A 334 17.85 12.92 2.96
CA CYS A 334 18.73 13.10 4.12
C CYS A 334 19.90 14.02 3.77
N GLU A 335 20.57 13.80 2.64
CA GLU A 335 21.67 14.67 2.19
C GLU A 335 21.23 16.11 1.94
N LYS A 336 20.04 16.31 1.35
CA LYS A 336 19.51 17.63 1.06
C LYS A 336 19.15 18.39 2.33
N LEU A 337 18.56 17.71 3.32
CA LEU A 337 18.11 18.32 4.58
C LEU A 337 19.23 18.47 5.62
N ALA A 338 20.28 17.64 5.55
CA ALA A 338 21.44 17.75 6.42
C ALA A 338 22.37 18.94 6.06
N LYS A 339 22.29 19.47 4.83
CA LYS A 339 23.08 20.65 4.42
C LYS A 339 22.48 21.93 5.04
N PRO A 340 23.31 22.85 5.57
CA PRO A 340 22.81 24.14 6.01
C PRO A 340 22.19 24.87 4.81
N LYS A 341 20.97 25.39 4.98
CA LYS A 341 20.34 26.24 3.96
C LYS A 341 21.27 27.43 3.72
N SER A 342 21.91 27.47 2.55
CA SER A 342 22.71 28.63 2.17
C SER A 342 21.82 29.85 2.25
N ALA A 343 22.17 30.81 3.12
CA ALA A 343 21.44 32.06 3.24
C ALA A 343 21.25 32.65 1.83
N THR A 344 20.00 32.73 1.39
CA THR A 344 19.63 33.43 0.17
C THR A 344 20.12 34.85 0.36
N LYS A 345 21.22 35.24 -0.31
CA LYS A 345 21.62 36.63 -0.41
C LYS A 345 20.45 37.36 -1.04
N GLY A 346 19.73 38.13 -0.23
CA GLY A 346 18.75 39.10 -0.71
C GLY A 346 19.48 40.01 -1.69
N VAL A 347 19.18 39.85 -2.98
CA VAL A 347 19.52 40.84 -3.98
C VAL A 347 18.50 41.95 -3.79
N ASN A 348 18.82 42.89 -2.90
CA ASN A 348 18.28 44.24 -2.99
C ASN A 348 18.93 44.88 -4.21
N ARG A 349 18.18 45.00 -5.31
CA ARG A 349 18.27 46.11 -6.27
C ARG A 349 16.91 46.37 -6.88
#